data_AF-A0A6B3IB38-F1
#
_entry.id   AF-A0A6B3IB38-F1
#
_cell.length_a   1.000
_cell.length_b   1.000
_cell.length_c   1.000
_cell.angle_alpha   90.00
_cell.angle_beta   90.00
_cell.angle_gamma   90.00
#
_symmetry.space_group_name_H-M   'P 1'
#
loop_
_entity.id
_entity.type
_entity.pdbx_description
1 polymer ?
#
loop_
_entity_poly.entity_id
_entity_poly.type
_entity_poly.pdbx_seq_one_letter_code
_entity_poly.pdbx_strand_id
1 'polypeptide(L)'
;MRATSPVIVGRDEEIGLLSSALDAVQRRSGRALFFLGEAGIGKSRLVGECAYRAYGLGMPVLRGRATSTGLVVPFRPLVEALSSRFRAAGTPTDPELAPYHPALARLVPEWRQEASPG
;
A
#
# COMPACT_ATOMS: atom_id res chain seq x y z
N MET A 1 8.57 -1.94 -29.00
CA MET A 1 7.71 -0.83 -28.53
C MET A 1 6.34 -1.40 -28.24
N ARG A 2 5.93 -1.53 -26.97
CA ARG A 2 4.59 -2.04 -26.60
C ARG A 2 3.63 -0.86 -26.60
N ALA A 3 2.63 -0.87 -27.48
CA ALA A 3 1.55 0.11 -27.42
C ALA A 3 0.69 -0.16 -26.18
N THR A 4 0.58 0.81 -25.29
CA THR A 4 -0.35 0.76 -24.17
C THR A 4 -1.39 1.86 -24.39
N SER A 5 -2.65 1.49 -24.59
CA SER A 5 -3.75 2.47 -24.50
C SER A 5 -3.69 3.15 -23.13
N PRO A 6 -3.99 4.45 -22.98
CA PRO A 6 -4.13 5.09 -21.67
C PRO A 6 -5.46 4.75 -21.00
N VAL A 7 -6.48 4.38 -21.78
CA VAL A 7 -7.85 4.14 -21.29
C VAL A 7 -8.04 2.67 -20.90
N ILE A 8 -8.61 2.43 -19.71
CA ILE A 8 -9.03 1.08 -19.30
C ILE A 8 -10.37 0.77 -19.96
N VAL A 9 -10.47 -0.36 -20.66
CA VAL A 9 -11.65 -0.76 -21.43
C VAL A 9 -12.19 -2.07 -20.86
N GLY A 10 -13.52 -2.17 -20.71
CA GLY A 10 -14.22 -3.40 -20.31
C GLY A 10 -13.91 -3.86 -18.88
N ARG A 11 -13.68 -2.92 -17.97
CA ARG A 11 -13.37 -3.18 -16.54
C ARG A 11 -14.24 -2.35 -15.60
N ASP A 12 -15.46 -2.06 -16.02
CA ASP A 12 -16.33 -1.13 -15.29
C ASP A 12 -16.67 -1.67 -13.89
N GLU A 13 -16.87 -2.98 -13.76
CA GLU A 13 -17.09 -3.64 -12.47
C GLU A 13 -15.88 -3.50 -11.53
N GLU A 14 -14.68 -3.83 -12.01
CA GLU A 14 -13.49 -3.73 -11.20
C GLU A 14 -13.18 -2.27 -10.83
N ILE A 15 -13.36 -1.33 -11.76
CA ILE A 15 -13.21 0.11 -11.49
C ILE A 15 -14.22 0.56 -10.43
N GLY A 16 -15.46 0.05 -10.47
CA GLY A 16 -16.48 0.31 -9.46
C GLY A 16 -16.04 -0.18 -8.07
N LEU A 17 -15.49 -1.39 -7.98
CA LEU A 17 -14.94 -1.95 -6.73
C LEU A 17 -13.77 -1.13 -6.19
N LEU A 18 -12.85 -0.68 -7.06
CA LEU A 18 -11.75 0.20 -6.65
C LEU A 18 -12.26 1.52 -6.09
N SER A 19 -13.22 2.14 -6.78
CA SER A 19 -13.76 3.44 -6.38
C SER A 19 -14.50 3.33 -5.04
N SER A 20 -15.31 2.29 -4.86
CA SER A 20 -16.00 2.00 -3.59
C SER A 20 -15.02 1.77 -2.43
N ALA A 21 -13.91 1.07 -2.68
CA ALA A 21 -12.89 0.84 -1.66
C ALA A 21 -12.19 2.14 -1.24
N LEU A 22 -11.86 3.02 -2.18
CA LEU A 22 -11.27 4.34 -1.88
C LEU A 22 -12.27 5.22 -1.12
N ASP A 23 -13.54 5.20 -1.49
CA ASP A 23 -14.60 5.93 -0.78
C ASP A 23 -14.81 5.43 0.66
N ALA A 24 -14.62 4.13 0.92
CA ALA A 24 -14.65 3.59 2.27
C ALA A 24 -13.47 4.09 3.10
N VAL A 25 -12.28 4.20 2.51
CA VAL A 25 -11.08 4.73 3.19
C VAL A 25 -11.28 6.18 3.61
N GLN A 26 -11.91 7.03 2.77
CA GLN A 26 -12.25 8.40 3.15
C GLN A 26 -13.16 8.47 4.39
N ARG A 27 -13.98 7.44 4.59
CA ARG A 27 -14.86 7.28 5.76
C ARG A 27 -14.20 6.53 6.92
N ARG A 28 -12.86 6.45 6.92
CA ARG A 28 -12.04 5.73 7.91
C ARG A 28 -12.34 4.23 8.01
N SER A 29 -12.84 3.62 6.94
CA SER A 29 -13.09 2.19 6.83
C SER A 29 -12.09 1.55 5.86
N GLY A 30 -11.05 0.93 6.40
CA GLY A 30 -10.02 0.22 5.61
C GLY A 30 -10.59 -0.94 4.78
N ARG A 31 -9.92 -1.25 3.67
CA ARG A 31 -10.24 -2.37 2.76
C ARG A 31 -8.97 -3.10 2.32
N ALA A 32 -9.11 -4.39 2.04
CA ALA A 32 -8.08 -5.19 1.39
C ALA A 32 -8.63 -5.73 0.07
N LEU A 33 -7.88 -5.54 -1.02
CA LEU A 33 -8.26 -5.99 -2.36
C LEU A 33 -7.20 -6.96 -2.89
N PHE A 34 -7.64 -8.05 -3.48
CA PHE A 34 -6.79 -9.07 -4.08
C PHE A 34 -7.08 -9.17 -5.57
N PHE A 35 -6.03 -9.01 -6.39
CA PHE A 35 -6.15 -9.05 -7.84
C PHE A 35 -5.75 -10.44 -8.34
N LEU A 36 -6.74 -11.22 -8.75
CA LEU A 36 -6.57 -12.57 -9.26
C LEU A 36 -6.87 -12.60 -10.76
N GLY A 37 -6.24 -13.52 -11.49
CA GLY A 37 -6.46 -13.68 -12.93
C GLY A 37 -5.20 -14.06 -13.69
N GLU A 38 -5.35 -14.30 -14.99
CA GLU A 38 -4.29 -14.81 -15.85
C GLU A 38 -3.13 -13.82 -16.05
N ALA A 39 -1.96 -14.35 -16.42
CA ALA A 39 -0.82 -13.52 -16.80
C ALA A 39 -1.20 -12.65 -18.01
N GLY A 40 -0.89 -11.34 -17.95
CA GLY A 40 -1.20 -10.41 -19.04
C GLY A 40 -2.62 -9.85 -19.08
N ILE A 41 -3.56 -10.33 -18.25
CA ILE A 41 -4.97 -9.87 -18.24
C ILE A 41 -5.19 -8.40 -17.82
N GLY A 42 -4.13 -7.72 -17.38
CA GLY A 42 -4.16 -6.30 -17.00
C GLY A 42 -4.14 -6.00 -15.51
N LYS A 43 -3.91 -6.98 -14.62
CA LYS A 43 -3.87 -6.77 -13.15
C LYS A 43 -2.97 -5.60 -12.72
N SER A 44 -1.72 -5.56 -13.19
CA SER A 44 -0.78 -4.48 -12.84
C SER A 44 -1.27 -3.10 -13.32
N ARG A 45 -2.00 -3.07 -14.44
CA ARG A 45 -2.59 -1.84 -14.95
C ARG A 45 -3.76 -1.39 -14.08
N LEU A 46 -4.61 -2.32 -13.64
CA LEU A 46 -5.72 -2.03 -12.74
C LEU A 46 -5.24 -1.56 -11.35
N VAL A 47 -4.15 -2.14 -10.83
CA VAL A 47 -3.49 -1.64 -9.61
C VAL A 47 -2.93 -0.23 -9.82
N GLY A 48 -2.34 0.04 -10.98
CA GLY A 48 -1.86 1.38 -11.35
C GLY A 48 -2.99 2.42 -11.41
N GLU A 49 -4.15 2.05 -11.96
CA GLU A 49 -5.35 2.89 -11.99
C GLU A 49 -5.86 3.20 -10.56
N CYS A 50 -5.91 2.20 -9.68
CA CYS A 50 -6.25 2.42 -8.28
C CYS A 50 -5.30 3.42 -7.60
N ALA A 51 -3.99 3.25 -7.81
CA ALA A 51 -2.98 4.17 -7.30
C ALA A 51 -3.13 5.59 -7.86
N TYR A 52 -3.40 5.72 -9.17
CA TYR A 52 -3.62 7.02 -9.81
C TYR A 52 -4.84 7.74 -9.21
N ARG A 53 -5.96 7.04 -9.01
CA ARG A 53 -7.16 7.58 -8.36
C ARG A 53 -6.91 7.97 -6.92
N ALA A 54 -6.26 7.11 -6.14
CA ALA A 54 -5.89 7.40 -4.76
C ALA A 54 -5.04 8.67 -4.66
N TYR A 55 -4.06 8.83 -5.56
CA TYR A 55 -3.25 10.04 -5.64
C TYR A 55 -4.10 11.28 -5.97
N GLY A 56 -5.03 11.19 -6.91
CA GLY A 56 -5.98 12.26 -7.24
C GLY A 56 -6.88 12.68 -6.07
N LEU A 57 -7.13 11.77 -5.13
CA LEU A 57 -7.86 12.02 -3.88
C LEU A 57 -6.95 12.51 -2.73
N GLY A 58 -5.66 12.77 -3.00
CA GLY A 58 -4.69 13.19 -1.98
C GLY A 58 -4.28 12.09 -1.00
N MET A 59 -4.56 10.82 -1.32
CA MET A 59 -4.18 9.69 -0.47
C MET A 59 -2.71 9.30 -0.69
N PRO A 60 -1.94 9.01 0.37
CA PRO A 60 -0.59 8.52 0.23
C PRO A 60 -0.59 7.11 -0.40
N VAL A 61 0.15 6.96 -1.50
CA VAL A 61 0.34 5.67 -2.18
C VAL A 61 1.71 5.12 -1.83
N LEU A 62 1.74 3.96 -1.19
CA LEU A 62 2.97 3.26 -0.81
C LEU A 62 3.12 1.98 -1.62
N ARG A 63 4.36 1.66 -1.99
CA ARG A 63 4.67 0.45 -2.79
C ARG A 63 5.78 -0.34 -2.14
N GLY A 64 5.58 -1.64 -2.05
CA GLY A 64 6.62 -2.61 -1.70
C GLY A 64 6.74 -3.71 -2.74
N ARG A 65 7.83 -4.46 -2.70
CA ARG A 65 8.09 -5.56 -3.61
C ARG A 65 8.18 -6.88 -2.86
N ALA A 66 7.42 -7.87 -3.36
CA ALA A 66 7.63 -9.26 -3.02
C ALA A 66 8.61 -9.85 -4.04
N THR A 67 9.72 -10.40 -3.55
CA THR A 67 10.69 -11.14 -4.38
C THR A 67 10.56 -12.62 -4.10
N SER A 68 10.55 -13.44 -5.15
CA SER A 68 10.63 -14.90 -5.05
C SER A 68 12.07 -15.40 -4.94
N THR A 69 13.05 -14.52 -5.15
CA THR A 69 14.48 -14.85 -5.08
C THR A 69 15.11 -14.24 -3.83
N GLY A 70 15.97 -15.03 -3.15
CA GLY A 70 16.66 -14.64 -1.93
C GLY A 70 15.98 -15.11 -0.64
N LEU A 71 16.45 -14.59 0.51
CA LEU A 71 15.89 -14.92 1.82
C LEU A 71 14.45 -14.44 1.95
N VAL A 72 13.58 -15.34 2.42
CA VAL A 72 12.19 -15.02 2.75
C VAL A 72 12.18 -14.18 4.02
N VAL A 73 11.90 -12.89 3.86
CA VAL A 73 11.73 -11.96 4.98
C VAL A 73 10.24 -11.71 5.17
N PRO A 74 9.66 -12.10 6.33
CA PRO A 74 8.25 -11.88 6.61
C PRO A 74 7.85 -10.42 6.39
N PHE A 75 6.71 -10.22 5.72
CA PHE A 75 6.14 -8.89 5.49
C PHE A 75 7.05 -7.88 4.76
N ARG A 76 8.13 -8.32 4.09
CA ARG A 76 9.07 -7.43 3.38
C ARG A 76 8.41 -6.37 2.50
N PRO A 77 7.35 -6.67 1.71
CA PRO A 77 6.69 -5.63 0.92
C PRO A 77 6.06 -4.53 1.80
N LEU A 78 5.48 -4.90 2.94
CA LEU A 78 4.90 -3.93 3.87
C LEU A 78 5.99 -3.08 4.54
N VAL A 79 7.09 -3.70 4.96
CA VAL A 79 8.26 -3.00 5.51
C VAL A 79 8.79 -1.97 4.51
N GLU A 80 9.04 -2.39 3.26
CA GLU A 80 9.55 -1.49 2.21
C GLU A 80 8.61 -0.31 1.96
N ALA A 81 7.30 -0.59 1.86
CA ALA A 81 6.27 0.42 1.65
C ALA A 81 6.24 1.44 2.80
N LEU A 82 6.19 0.96 4.04
CA LEU A 82 6.08 1.78 5.25
C LEU A 82 7.36 2.59 5.52
N SER A 83 8.54 1.96 5.48
CA SER A 83 9.82 2.67 5.70
C SER A 83 10.03 3.78 4.67
N SER A 84 9.54 3.62 3.44
CA SER A 84 9.60 4.70 2.43
C SER A 84 8.83 5.96 2.85
N ARG A 85 7.67 5.80 3.50
CA ARG A 85 6.84 6.90 4.00
C ARG A 85 7.47 7.59 5.20
N PHE A 86 7.92 6.79 6.16
CA PHE A 86 8.35 7.32 7.47
C PHE A 86 9.74 7.94 7.44
N ARG A 87 10.61 7.56 6.50
CA ARG A 87 11.84 8.33 6.26
C ARG A 87 11.56 9.79 5.89
N ALA A 88 10.44 10.07 5.21
CA ALA A 88 10.08 11.43 4.80
C ALA A 88 9.20 12.17 5.83
N ALA A 89 8.37 11.44 6.60
CA ALA A 89 7.36 12.04 7.48
C ALA A 89 7.57 11.79 8.98
N GLY A 90 8.57 11.00 9.37
CA GLY A 90 8.76 10.55 10.75
C GLY A 90 7.77 9.48 11.20
N THR A 91 7.86 9.11 12.47
CA THR A 91 6.94 8.17 13.13
C THR A 91 5.57 8.82 13.31
N PRO A 92 4.46 8.14 12.97
CA PRO A 92 3.11 8.62 13.25
C PRO A 92 2.91 8.94 14.72
N THR A 93 2.31 10.09 14.98
CA THR A 93 1.99 10.57 16.33
C THR A 93 0.51 10.43 16.68
N ASP A 94 -0.28 9.78 15.82
CA ASP A 94 -1.70 9.57 16.03
C ASP A 94 -1.92 8.70 17.30
N PRO A 95 -2.65 9.20 18.31
CA PRO A 95 -2.94 8.43 19.52
C PRO A 95 -3.67 7.11 19.26
N GLU A 96 -4.46 7.01 18.19
CA GLU A 96 -5.15 5.76 17.81
C GLU A 96 -4.16 4.67 17.40
N LEU A 97 -2.94 5.04 16.98
CA LEU A 97 -1.90 4.09 16.62
C LEU A 97 -1.09 3.57 17.82
N ALA A 98 -1.16 4.24 18.98
CA ALA A 98 -0.37 3.89 20.15
C ALA A 98 -0.49 2.40 20.57
N PRO A 99 -1.68 1.77 20.59
CA PRO A 99 -1.81 0.35 20.90
C PRO A 99 -1.09 -0.58 19.90
N TYR A 100 -0.89 -0.10 18.66
CA TYR A 100 -0.28 -0.87 17.58
C TYR A 100 1.22 -0.61 17.42
N HIS A 101 1.80 0.36 18.14
CA HIS A 101 3.22 0.71 18.06
C HIS A 101 4.15 -0.51 18.22
N PRO A 102 3.96 -1.44 19.17
CA PRO A 102 4.83 -2.60 19.30
C PRO A 102 4.80 -3.52 18.07
N ALA A 103 3.62 -3.69 17.45
CA ALA A 103 3.48 -4.49 16.24
C ALA A 103 4.12 -3.78 15.04
N LEU A 104 3.90 -2.47 14.89
CA LEU A 104 4.45 -1.69 13.80
C LEU A 104 5.97 -1.53 13.91
N ALA A 105 6.54 -1.43 15.11
CA ALA A 105 8.00 -1.41 15.34
C ALA A 105 8.70 -2.74 15.00
N ARG A 106 7.95 -3.83 14.83
CA ARG A 106 8.48 -5.09 14.26
C ARG A 106 8.57 -5.03 12.73
N LEU A 107 7.70 -4.25 12.10
CA LEU A 107 7.67 -4.04 10.65
C LEU A 107 8.61 -2.90 10.22
N VAL A 108 8.74 -1.86 11.02
CA VAL A 108 9.60 -0.70 10.76
C VAL A 108 10.60 -0.63 11.92
N PRO A 109 11.77 -1.29 11.82
CA PRO A 109 12.74 -1.35 12.91
C PRO A 109 13.15 0.04 13.43
N GLU A 110 13.12 1.05 12.58
CA GLU A 110 13.43 2.45 12.90
C GLU A 110 12.47 3.07 13.93
N TRP A 111 11.33 2.43 14.22
CA TRP A 111 10.38 2.85 15.26
C TRP A 111 10.62 2.21 16.62
N ARG A 112 11.56 1.26 16.72
CA ARG A 112 12.01 0.81 18.04
C ARG A 112 12.70 2.02 18.65
N GLN A 113 12.00 2.73 19.53
CA GLN A 113 12.61 3.74 20.35
C GLN A 113 13.86 3.11 20.97
N GLU A 114 15.02 3.73 20.78
CA GLU A 114 16.15 3.48 21.66
C GLU A 114 15.62 3.75 23.06
N ALA A 115 15.45 2.71 23.87
CA ALA A 115 15.17 2.91 25.27
C ALA A 115 16.30 3.81 25.79
N SER A 116 15.99 5.06 26.13
CA SER A 116 16.94 5.90 26.83
C SER A 116 17.42 5.11 28.05
N PRO A 117 18.74 4.92 28.26
CA PRO A 117 19.21 4.44 29.53
C PRO A 117 18.79 5.48 30.56
N GLY A 118 17.96 5.08 31.51
CA GLY A 118 17.72 5.86 32.72
C GLY A 118 18.97 5.94 33.58
#